data_AF-A0A7J9TDQ2-F1
#
_entry.id   AF-A0A7J9TDQ2-F1
#
_cell.length_a   1.000
_cell.length_b   1.000
_cell.length_c   1.000
_cell.angle_alpha   90.00
_cell.angle_beta   90.00
_cell.angle_gamma   90.00
#
_symmetry.space_group_name_H-M   'P 1'
#
loop_
_entity.id
_entity.type
_entity.pdbx_description
1 polymer ?
#
loop_
_entity_poly.entity_id
_entity_poly.type
_entity_poly.pdbx_seq_one_letter_code
_entity_poly.pdbx_strand_id
1 'polypeptide(L)' 'METNVESNRVWLYKDEYDDMLEYIDRLTEIINVLSDRSIITAVKQALSRINSGEYLTKENMVFD' A
#
# COMPACT_ATOMS: atom_id res chain seq x y z
N MET A 1 14.13 -34.45 -12.39
CA MET A 1 15.25 -33.48 -12.47
C MET A 1 14.72 -32.32 -13.29
N GLU A 2 13.97 -31.46 -12.61
CA GLU A 2 14.49 -30.21 -12.02
C GLU A 2 14.84 -29.22 -13.13
N THR A 3 13.90 -28.31 -13.38
CA THR A 3 14.14 -27.07 -14.10
C THR A 3 15.20 -26.29 -13.34
N ASN A 4 16.45 -26.38 -13.79
CA ASN A 4 17.51 -25.50 -13.35
C ASN A 4 17.11 -24.06 -13.70
N VAL A 5 16.76 -23.28 -12.68
CA VAL A 5 16.61 -21.83 -12.79
C VAL A 5 18.01 -21.25 -12.84
N GLU A 6 18.64 -21.31 -14.01
CA GLU A 6 19.90 -20.62 -14.24
C GLU A 6 19.63 -19.14 -14.53
N SER A 7 19.97 -18.32 -13.51
CA SER A 7 20.10 -16.85 -13.52
C SER A 7 18.85 -16.03 -13.12
N ASN A 8 18.67 -15.85 -11.80
CA ASN A 8 17.85 -14.78 -11.19
C ASN A 8 18.48 -13.37 -11.33
N ARG A 9 19.09 -13.05 -12.48
CA ARG A 9 19.69 -11.72 -12.71
C ARG A 9 18.78 -10.89 -13.58
N VAL A 10 18.17 -9.88 -12.99
CA VAL A 10 17.42 -8.83 -13.70
C VAL A 10 18.41 -7.68 -13.95
N TRP A 11 18.55 -7.28 -15.21
CA TRP A 11 19.31 -6.10 -15.60
C TRP A 11 18.35 -4.93 -15.74
N LEU A 12 18.55 -3.89 -14.94
CA LEU A 12 17.76 -2.66 -14.94
C LEU A 12 18.71 -1.49 -15.16
N TYR A 13 18.23 -0.45 -15.84
CA TYR A 13 18.92 0.83 -15.78
C TYR A 13 18.83 1.38 -14.35
N LYS A 14 19.79 2.22 -13.96
CA LYS A 14 19.91 2.71 -12.58
C LYS A 14 18.65 3.47 -12.13
N ASP A 15 18.10 4.29 -13.01
CA ASP A 15 16.85 5.01 -12.82
C ASP A 15 15.65 4.07 -12.63
N GLU A 16 15.52 3.04 -13.46
CA GLU A 16 14.47 2.03 -13.31
C GLU A 16 14.58 1.27 -11.96
N TYR A 17 15.81 0.99 -11.52
CA TYR A 17 16.06 0.37 -10.22
C TYR A 17 15.70 1.30 -9.06
N ASP A 18 16.10 2.58 -9.14
CA ASP A 18 15.81 3.57 -8.12
C ASP A 18 14.29 3.82 -8.02
N ASP A 19 13.56 3.87 -9.15
CA ASP A 19 12.09 3.94 -9.19
C ASP A 19 11.45 2.71 -8.53
N MET A 20 11.96 1.51 -8.83
CA MET A 20 11.45 0.27 -8.23
C MET A 20 11.61 0.26 -6.71
N LEU A 21 12.72 0.78 -6.18
CA LEU A 21 12.91 0.91 -4.73
C LEU A 21 11.86 1.85 -4.12
N GLU A 22 11.60 3.00 -4.75
CA GLU A 22 10.56 3.94 -4.27
C GLU A 22 9.18 3.27 -4.24
N TYR A 23 8.84 2.49 -5.28
CA TYR A 23 7.58 1.74 -5.30
C TYR A 23 7.51 0.69 -4.17
N ILE A 24 8.60 -0.03 -3.91
CA ILE A 24 8.66 -1.03 -2.84
C ILE A 24 8.49 -0.36 -1.47
N ASP A 25 9.12 0.79 -1.24
CA ASP A 25 9.00 1.52 0.03
C ASP A 25 7.56 2.00 0.25
N ARG A 26 6.93 2.59 -0.78
CA ARG A 26 5.52 3.01 -0.70
C ARG A 26 4.57 1.85 -0.47
N LEU A 27 4.81 0.71 -1.10
CA LEU A 27 4.02 -0.51 -0.85
C LEU A 27 4.21 -1.01 0.57
N THR A 28 5.42 -0.94 1.11
CA THR A 28 5.73 -1.32 2.50
C THR A 28 5.00 -0.43 3.49
N GLU A 29 4.98 0.89 3.27
CA GLU A 29 4.20 1.83 4.07
C GLU A 29 2.71 1.52 4.04
N ILE A 30 2.15 1.25 2.86
CA ILE A 30 0.75 0.86 2.71
C ILE A 30 0.47 -0.44 3.46
N ILE A 31 1.34 -1.45 3.34
CA ILE A 31 1.19 -2.73 4.06
C ILE A 31 1.22 -2.51 5.57
N ASN A 32 2.12 -1.66 6.08
CA ASN A 32 2.19 -1.35 7.51
C ASN A 32 0.90 -0.69 8.00
N VAL A 33 0.36 0.28 7.26
CA VAL A 33 -0.93 0.92 7.56
C VAL A 33 -2.09 -0.09 7.52
N LEU A 34 -2.10 -0.98 6.52
CA LEU A 34 -3.13 -2.02 6.38
C LEU A 34 -2.95 -3.18 7.36
N SER A 35 -1.76 -3.38 7.93
CA SER A 35 -1.53 -4.43 8.94
C SER A 35 -2.25 -4.11 10.25
N ASP A 36 -2.56 -2.83 10.49
CA ASP A 36 -3.41 -2.41 11.59
C ASP A 36 -4.89 -2.56 11.25
N ARG A 37 -5.51 -3.56 11.88
CA ARG A 37 -6.93 -3.87 11.70
C ARG A 37 -7.84 -2.72 12.14
N SER A 38 -7.41 -1.88 13.09
CA SER A 38 -8.16 -0.70 13.53
C SER A 38 -8.27 0.32 12.41
N ILE A 39 -7.15 0.62 11.74
CA ILE A 39 -7.08 1.54 10.60
C ILE A 39 -7.93 1.04 9.44
N ILE A 40 -7.84 -0.26 9.09
CA ILE A 40 -8.71 -0.84 8.04
C ILE A 40 -10.18 -0.65 8.37
N THR A 41 -10.57 -0.89 9.63
CA THR A 41 -11.97 -0.79 10.05
C THR A 41 -12.45 0.65 9.92
N ALA A 42 -11.64 1.60 10.35
CA ALA A 42 -11.99 3.01 10.34
C ALA A 42 -12.05 3.59 8.91
N VAL A 43 -11.13 3.18 8.02
CA VAL A 43 -11.19 3.51 6.59
C VAL A 43 -12.46 2.96 5.94
N LYS A 44 -12.83 1.71 6.22
CA LYS A 44 -14.09 1.12 5.70
C LYS A 44 -15.33 1.86 6.19
N GLN A 45 -15.35 2.29 7.45
CA GLN A 45 -16.44 3.09 8.00
C GLN A 45 -16.53 4.46 7.34
N ALA A 46 -15.40 5.15 7.16
CA ALA A 46 -15.35 6.43 6.45
C ALA A 46 -15.86 6.30 5.00
N LEU A 47 -15.44 5.26 4.27
CA LEU A 47 -15.94 4.99 2.92
C LEU A 47 -17.44 4.71 2.89
N SER A 48 -17.97 3.95 3.85
CA SER A 48 -19.41 3.70 3.96
C SER A 48 -20.20 4.99 4.17
N ARG A 49 -19.68 5.90 5.01
CA ARG A 49 -20.30 7.21 5.28
C ARG A 49 -20.29 8.10 4.04
N ILE A 50 -19.16 8.20 3.34
CA ILE A 50 -19.06 8.93 2.06
C ILE A 50 -20.06 8.37 1.03
N ASN A 51 -20.13 7.05 0.88
CA ASN A 51 -21.07 6.41 -0.05
C ASN A 51 -22.54 6.62 0.31
N SER A 52 -22.84 6.91 1.58
CA SER A 52 -24.19 7.29 2.02
C SER A 52 -24.53 8.77 1.77
N GLY A 53 -23.60 9.54 1.20
CA GLY A 53 -23.76 10.97 0.92
C GLY A 53 -23.34 11.89 2.06
N GLU A 54 -22.69 11.36 3.09
CA GLU A 54 -22.17 12.14 4.21
C GLU A 54 -20.87 12.87 3.79
N TYR A 55 -20.81 14.18 4.02
CA TYR A 55 -19.59 14.95 3.80
C TYR A 55 -18.69 14.86 5.05
N LEU A 56 -17.55 14.20 4.92
CA LEU A 56 -16.59 14.04 6.03
C LEU A 56 -15.57 15.19 6.02
N THR A 57 -15.37 15.83 7.17
CA THR A 57 -14.28 16.79 7.38
C THR A 57 -13.01 16.07 7.83
N LYS A 58 -11.86 16.76 7.78
CA LYS A 58 -10.58 16.26 8.30
C LYS A 58 -10.66 15.78 9.75
N GLU A 59 -11.47 16.45 10.56
CA GLU A 59 -11.69 16.12 11.98
C GLU A 59 -12.47 14.81 12.14
N ASN A 60 -13.28 14.42 11.15
CA ASN A 60 -14.01 13.16 11.15
C ASN A 60 -13.17 11.95 10.71
N MET A 61 -11.94 12.17 10.24
CA MET A 61 -11.04 11.14 9.71
C MET A 61 -9.78 10.95 10.58
N VAL A 62 -9.82 11.40 11.84
CA VAL A 62 -8.76 11.09 12.81
C VAL A 62 -8.99 9.66 13.31
N PHE A 63 -7.97 8.82 13.15
CA PHE A 63 -7.96 7.44 13.57
C PHE A 63 -6.94 7.31 14.70
N ASP A 64 -7.44 7.11 15.94
CA ASP A 64 -6.62 6.88 17.14
C ASP A 64 -5.97 5.49 17.16
#